data_AF-A0A948DFD8-F1
#
_entry.id   AF-A0A948DFD8-F1
#
_cell.length_a   1.000
_cell.length_b   1.000
_cell.length_c   1.000
_cell.angle_alpha   90.00
_cell.angle_beta   90.00
_cell.angle_gamma   90.00
#
_symmetry.space_group_name_H-M   'P 1'
#
loop_
_entity.id
_entity.type
_entity.pdbx_description
1 polymer ?
#
loop_
_entity_poly.entity_id
_entity_poly.type
_entity_poly.pdbx_seq_one_letter_code
_entity_poly.pdbx_strand_id
1 'polypeptide(L)'
;MALEVDVDLLREFERGLDPAQPERSAIPARVLGYGEISTVFQIEGIDLACKRMPIFESEEELVRYHAGFERYNQLLAEIGITVPESGHATVEGRDGSPVVYLLQRRLDPDSIANRAMLGMEPAEVYRLVTSILGELAKLWRFNASHEDVELGIDGQISNWSVVGLEDGRLPDELELLYLDTSTPFVRLDGAEQLDPELFLRSAPSFLIWIVRALFLEDVMTRYYDFHLVAVDLIANFYKEQRPELIGGLVKAANSFFTGEAADLDVAPLTEKEIRSYYREDALIWRLYLGMRRLDRFLRTKVTHKGYRYILPGKIRR
;
A
#
# COMPACT_ATOMS: atom_id res chain seq x y z
N MET A 1 7.73 19.78 7.25
CA MET A 1 8.75 19.38 8.25
C MET A 1 8.67 17.88 8.37
N ALA A 2 9.77 17.17 8.56
CA ALA A 2 9.70 15.73 8.81
C ALA A 2 9.05 15.51 10.19
N LEU A 3 8.14 14.55 10.30
CA LEU A 3 7.56 14.19 11.59
C LEU A 3 8.64 13.67 12.53
N GLU A 4 8.80 14.31 13.69
CA GLU A 4 9.67 13.83 14.75
C GLU A 4 8.90 12.85 15.65
N VAL A 5 9.58 11.78 16.06
CA VAL A 5 9.05 10.77 16.99
C VAL A 5 10.08 10.49 18.08
N ASP A 6 9.60 10.15 19.26
CA ASP A 6 10.47 9.65 20.33
C ASP A 6 11.05 8.28 19.94
N VAL A 7 12.31 8.29 19.53
CA VAL A 7 13.04 7.07 19.12
C VAL A 7 13.25 6.12 20.30
N ASP A 8 13.35 6.63 21.53
CA ASP A 8 13.51 5.78 22.71
C ASP A 8 12.21 5.02 23.04
N LEU A 9 11.05 5.67 22.83
CA LEU A 9 9.75 5.01 22.89
C LEU A 9 9.63 3.91 21.83
N LEU A 10 10.08 4.15 20.59
CA LEU A 10 10.11 3.11 19.54
C LEU A 10 11.02 1.94 19.91
N ARG A 11 12.19 2.19 20.50
CA ARG A 11 13.11 1.16 20.99
C ARG A 11 12.50 0.34 22.13
N GLU A 12 11.77 0.97 23.03
CA GLU A 12 11.05 0.27 24.10
C GLU A 12 9.91 -0.59 23.53
N PHE A 13 9.16 -0.04 22.58
CA PHE A 13 8.11 -0.77 21.89
C PHE A 13 8.66 -2.02 21.19
N GLU A 14 9.76 -1.92 20.43
CA GLU A 14 10.40 -3.09 19.79
C GLU A 14 10.86 -4.15 20.78
N ARG A 15 11.50 -3.72 21.89
CA ARG A 15 11.89 -4.63 22.98
C ARG A 15 10.68 -5.33 23.60
N GLY A 16 9.52 -4.68 23.65
CA GLY A 16 8.27 -5.18 24.24
C GLY A 16 7.25 -5.81 23.29
N LEU A 17 7.48 -5.75 21.97
CA LEU A 17 6.52 -6.17 20.94
C LEU A 17 6.16 -7.66 21.00
N ASP A 18 4.86 -7.96 20.97
CA ASP A 18 4.33 -9.27 20.60
C ASP A 18 3.77 -9.20 19.16
N PRO A 19 4.50 -9.69 18.14
CA PRO A 19 4.05 -9.62 16.75
C PRO A 19 2.78 -10.43 16.46
N ALA A 20 2.41 -11.37 17.33
CA ALA A 20 1.16 -12.12 17.18
C ALA A 20 -0.04 -11.38 17.77
N GLN A 21 0.17 -10.53 18.78
CA GLN A 21 -0.87 -9.77 19.49
C GLN A 21 -0.33 -8.37 19.84
N PRO A 22 -0.18 -7.46 18.85
CA PRO A 22 0.40 -6.14 19.06
C PRO A 22 -0.27 -5.33 20.19
N GLU A 23 -1.58 -5.52 20.37
CA GLU A 23 -2.39 -4.89 21.42
C GLU A 23 -2.02 -5.34 22.84
N ARG A 24 -1.29 -6.46 22.98
CA ARG A 24 -0.82 -7.02 24.26
C ARG A 24 0.69 -6.92 24.45
N SER A 25 1.36 -6.19 23.56
CA SER A 25 2.77 -5.82 23.73
C SER A 25 2.97 -5.02 25.02
N ALA A 26 4.20 -4.93 25.51
CA ALA A 26 4.50 -4.14 26.72
C ALA A 26 4.06 -2.67 26.57
N ILE A 27 4.24 -2.11 25.38
CA ILE A 27 3.57 -0.89 24.94
C ILE A 27 2.53 -1.32 23.89
N PRO A 28 1.23 -1.25 24.21
CA PRO A 28 0.16 -1.63 23.28
C PRO A 28 0.23 -0.88 21.94
N ALA A 29 -0.07 -1.59 20.86
CA ALA A 29 -0.32 -0.99 19.55
C ALA A 29 -1.69 -1.41 19.02
N ARG A 30 -2.51 -0.42 18.66
CA ARG A 30 -3.83 -0.63 18.04
C ARG A 30 -3.67 -0.72 16.52
N VAL A 31 -4.05 -1.84 15.93
CA VAL A 31 -4.07 -1.95 14.46
C VAL A 31 -5.12 -1.00 13.87
N LEU A 32 -4.68 -0.16 12.93
CA LEU A 32 -5.52 0.76 12.17
C LEU A 32 -5.97 0.14 10.84
N GLY A 33 -5.10 -0.65 10.22
CA GLY A 33 -5.37 -1.32 8.96
C GLY A 33 -4.34 -2.41 8.66
N TYR A 34 -4.78 -3.39 7.88
CA TYR A 34 -3.89 -4.42 7.34
C TYR A 34 -3.70 -4.19 5.85
N GLY A 35 -2.45 -3.99 5.43
CA GLY A 35 -2.07 -4.17 4.04
C GLY A 35 -1.84 -5.65 3.74
N GLU A 36 -1.53 -5.95 2.48
CA GLU A 36 -1.29 -7.32 2.03
C GLU A 36 0.07 -7.85 2.54
N ILE A 37 1.03 -6.94 2.68
CA ILE A 37 2.39 -7.26 3.14
C ILE A 37 2.66 -6.74 4.55
N SER A 38 2.25 -5.52 4.85
CA SER A 38 2.57 -4.78 6.08
C SER A 38 1.31 -4.40 6.89
N THR A 39 1.50 -3.96 8.12
CA THR A 39 0.40 -3.57 9.03
C THR A 39 0.60 -2.14 9.48
N VAL A 40 -0.48 -1.36 9.48
CA VAL A 40 -0.50 0.01 9.99
C VAL A 40 -1.16 0.01 11.36
N PHE A 41 -0.50 0.60 12.34
CA PHE A 41 -0.97 0.64 13.72
C PHE A 41 -0.61 1.96 14.40
N GLN A 42 -1.36 2.29 15.45
CA GLN A 42 -1.03 3.36 16.37
C GLN A 42 -0.33 2.75 17.59
N ILE A 43 0.86 3.24 17.92
CA ILE A 43 1.57 2.86 19.15
C ILE A 43 1.09 3.76 20.28
N GLU A 44 0.79 3.21 21.45
CA GLU A 44 0.44 4.02 22.62
C GLU A 44 1.56 5.02 22.96
N GLY A 45 1.21 6.30 23.11
CA GLY A 45 2.17 7.39 23.28
C GLY A 45 2.62 8.06 21.97
N ILE A 46 2.25 7.54 20.80
CA ILE A 46 2.54 8.13 19.49
C ILE A 46 1.22 8.41 18.76
N ASP A 47 0.87 9.69 18.54
CA ASP A 47 -0.34 10.08 17.80
C ASP A 47 -0.09 10.15 16.28
N LEU A 48 0.53 9.10 15.74
CA LEU A 48 0.81 8.92 14.32
C LEU A 48 0.32 7.54 13.87
N ALA A 49 0.07 7.41 12.57
CA ALA A 49 -0.06 6.11 11.94
C ALA A 49 1.36 5.57 11.66
N CYS A 50 1.67 4.41 12.22
CA CYS A 50 2.97 3.77 12.09
C CYS A 50 2.87 2.53 11.20
N LYS A 51 3.74 2.43 10.19
CA LYS A 51 3.92 1.24 9.36
C LYS A 51 5.30 0.66 9.63
N ARG A 52 5.34 -0.58 10.10
CA ARG A 52 6.57 -1.25 10.55
C ARG A 52 7.13 -2.18 9.48
N MET A 53 8.40 -2.01 9.15
CA MET A 53 9.12 -2.70 8.07
C MET A 53 10.34 -3.46 8.63
N PRO A 54 10.16 -4.70 9.14
CA PRO A 54 11.23 -5.52 9.72
C PRO A 54 11.88 -6.42 8.66
N ILE A 55 12.22 -5.87 7.50
CA ILE A 55 12.66 -6.64 6.31
C ILE A 55 14.14 -6.44 5.96
N PHE A 56 14.83 -5.56 6.67
CA PHE A 56 16.23 -5.21 6.42
C PHE A 56 17.19 -6.10 7.20
N GLU A 57 18.34 -6.39 6.60
CA GLU A 57 19.40 -7.23 7.17
C GLU A 57 20.74 -6.51 7.23
N SER A 58 20.89 -5.37 6.54
CA SER A 58 22.11 -4.57 6.54
C SER A 58 21.83 -3.06 6.52
N GLU A 59 22.83 -2.29 6.96
CA GLU A 59 22.84 -0.83 6.86
C GLU A 59 22.76 -0.34 5.41
N GLU A 60 23.37 -1.08 4.48
CA GLU A 60 23.37 -0.74 3.06
C GLU A 60 21.97 -0.79 2.45
N GLU A 61 21.17 -1.78 2.85
CA GLU A 61 19.76 -1.87 2.44
C GLU A 61 18.92 -0.72 3.01
N LEU A 62 19.17 -0.31 4.25
CA LEU A 62 18.49 0.83 4.88
C LEU A 62 18.78 2.13 4.15
N VAL A 63 20.06 2.41 3.88
CA VAL A 63 20.49 3.64 3.19
C VAL A 63 19.84 3.72 1.81
N ARG A 64 19.85 2.62 1.05
CA ARG A 64 19.17 2.56 -0.25
C ARG A 64 17.66 2.78 -0.13
N TYR A 65 17.02 2.12 0.83
CA TYR A 65 15.58 2.24 1.02
C TYR A 65 15.16 3.67 1.40
N HIS A 66 15.87 4.31 2.34
CA HIS A 66 15.57 5.70 2.74
C HIS A 66 15.74 6.67 1.58
N ALA A 67 16.83 6.55 0.81
CA ALA A 67 17.03 7.37 -0.38
C ALA A 67 15.92 7.17 -1.42
N GLY A 68 15.51 5.93 -1.66
CA GLY A 68 14.41 5.60 -2.56
C GLY A 68 13.06 6.13 -2.08
N PHE A 69 12.77 6.00 -0.78
CA PHE A 69 11.56 6.51 -0.15
C PHE A 69 11.48 8.04 -0.25
N GLU A 70 12.55 8.75 0.11
CA GLU A 70 12.61 10.21 0.02
C GLU A 70 12.45 10.68 -1.43
N ARG A 71 13.16 10.05 -2.38
CA ARG A 71 13.06 10.38 -3.80
C ARG A 71 11.65 10.14 -4.36
N TYR A 72 11.02 9.03 -4.00
CA TYR A 72 9.66 8.72 -4.43
C TYR A 72 8.66 9.76 -3.92
N ASN A 73 8.71 10.13 -2.64
CA ASN A 73 7.84 11.16 -2.09
C ASN A 73 8.08 12.55 -2.73
N GLN A 74 9.34 12.89 -3.05
CA GLN A 74 9.65 14.12 -3.80
C GLN A 74 9.04 14.09 -5.20
N LEU A 75 9.20 12.98 -5.93
CA LEU A 75 8.63 12.80 -7.27
C LEU A 75 7.10 12.86 -7.26
N LEU A 76 6.44 12.22 -6.28
CA LEU A 76 4.99 12.33 -6.09
C LEU A 76 4.55 13.79 -5.91
N ALA A 77 5.27 14.56 -5.09
CA ALA A 77 5.00 15.98 -4.90
C ALA A 77 5.25 16.81 -6.16
N GLU A 78 6.31 16.52 -6.92
CA GLU A 78 6.63 17.18 -8.19
C GLU A 78 5.50 17.01 -9.22
N ILE A 79 4.86 15.84 -9.27
CA ILE A 79 3.72 15.57 -10.16
C ILE A 79 2.37 16.01 -9.58
N GLY A 80 2.35 16.59 -8.38
CA GLY A 80 1.15 17.10 -7.74
C GLY A 80 0.24 16.02 -7.14
N ILE A 81 0.78 14.85 -6.77
CA ILE A 81 0.11 13.89 -5.90
C ILE A 81 0.42 14.27 -4.45
N THR A 82 -0.60 14.67 -3.71
CA THR A 82 -0.47 15.08 -2.32
C THR A 82 -0.40 13.85 -1.41
N VAL A 83 0.61 13.80 -0.54
CA VAL A 83 0.73 12.81 0.53
C VAL A 83 0.57 13.50 1.88
N PRO A 84 0.03 12.83 2.91
CA PRO A 84 0.00 13.39 4.25
C PRO A 84 1.42 13.66 4.77
N GLU A 85 1.52 14.57 5.73
CA GLU A 85 2.79 14.80 6.43
C GLU A 85 3.34 13.46 6.96
N SER A 86 4.57 13.16 6.57
CA SER A 86 5.20 11.86 6.78
C SER A 86 6.64 12.00 7.26
N GLY A 87 7.18 10.92 7.79
CA GLY A 87 8.56 10.79 8.22
C GLY A 87 8.94 9.33 8.39
N HIS A 88 10.16 9.07 8.81
CA HIS A 88 10.59 7.72 9.14
C HIS A 88 11.55 7.73 10.33
N ALA A 89 11.61 6.60 11.02
CA ALA A 89 12.58 6.35 12.08
C ALA A 89 13.13 4.93 11.94
N THR A 90 14.36 4.73 12.41
CA THR A 90 15.00 3.42 12.40
C THR A 90 15.46 3.07 13.80
N VAL A 91 15.14 1.84 14.22
CA VAL A 91 15.53 1.28 15.51
C VAL A 91 16.05 -0.13 15.33
N GLU A 92 16.81 -0.60 16.31
CA GLU A 92 17.28 -1.99 16.34
C GLU A 92 16.17 -2.91 16.87
N GLY A 93 15.86 -3.95 16.11
CA GLY A 93 14.94 -5.00 16.50
C GLY A 93 15.54 -5.97 17.53
N ARG A 94 14.72 -6.86 18.06
CA ARG A 94 15.13 -7.82 19.12
C ARG A 94 16.28 -8.76 18.74
N ASP A 95 16.44 -9.02 17.45
CA ASP A 95 17.49 -9.89 16.90
C ASP A 95 18.70 -9.10 16.37
N GLY A 96 18.77 -7.79 16.66
CA GLY A 96 19.79 -6.90 16.13
C GLY A 96 19.52 -6.43 14.70
N SER A 97 18.46 -6.92 14.05
CA SER A 97 18.13 -6.48 12.69
C SER A 97 17.53 -5.07 12.69
N PRO A 98 17.81 -4.24 11.67
CA PRO A 98 17.20 -2.93 11.58
C PRO A 98 15.69 -3.01 11.29
N VAL A 99 14.92 -2.15 11.98
CA VAL A 99 13.49 -1.98 11.73
C VAL A 99 13.19 -0.54 11.37
N VAL A 100 12.60 -0.35 10.19
CA VAL A 100 12.13 0.97 9.75
C VAL A 100 10.66 1.15 10.16
N TYR A 101 10.38 2.30 10.73
CA TYR A 101 9.05 2.81 10.98
C TYR A 101 8.79 3.95 10.01
N LEU A 102 7.78 3.79 9.15
CA LEU A 102 7.22 4.91 8.41
C LEU A 102 6.11 5.52 9.25
N LEU A 103 6.17 6.83 9.39
CA LEU A 103 5.32 7.63 10.26
C LEU A 103 4.50 8.54 9.37
N GLN A 104 3.21 8.63 9.66
CA GLN A 104 2.32 9.48 8.91
C GLN A 104 1.33 10.13 9.87
N ARG A 105 0.97 11.39 9.60
CA ARG A 105 -0.14 12.04 10.29
C ARG A 105 -1.38 11.14 10.22
N ARG A 106 -1.98 10.91 11.38
CA ARG A 106 -3.21 10.13 11.47
C ARG A 106 -4.36 10.92 10.84
N LEU A 107 -5.05 10.30 9.90
CA LEU A 107 -6.25 10.85 9.27
C LEU A 107 -7.50 10.29 9.94
N ASP A 108 -8.64 10.93 9.69
CA ASP A 108 -9.93 10.40 10.09
C ASP A 108 -10.17 9.06 9.38
N PRO A 109 -10.41 7.94 10.09
CA PRO A 109 -10.71 6.66 9.46
C PRO A 109 -11.88 6.72 8.49
N ASP A 110 -12.87 7.59 8.71
CA ASP A 110 -14.05 7.67 7.84
C ASP A 110 -13.78 8.51 6.58
N SER A 111 -12.66 9.23 6.54
CA SER A 111 -12.15 9.90 5.32
C SER A 111 -11.41 8.97 4.37
N ILE A 112 -11.02 7.76 4.79
CA ILE A 112 -10.31 6.81 3.93
C ILE A 112 -11.29 6.30 2.87
N ALA A 113 -10.94 6.40 1.59
CA ALA A 113 -11.89 6.28 0.48
C ALA A 113 -12.68 4.96 0.48
N ASN A 114 -12.05 3.83 0.85
CA ASN A 114 -12.74 2.54 0.95
C ASN A 114 -13.80 2.50 2.06
N ARG A 115 -13.63 3.31 3.12
CA ARG A 115 -14.61 3.48 4.20
C ARG A 115 -15.64 4.56 3.86
N ALA A 116 -15.17 5.70 3.34
CA ALA A 116 -16.01 6.83 2.94
C ALA A 116 -17.12 6.39 1.97
N MET A 117 -16.79 5.53 0.99
CA MET A 117 -17.75 5.06 -0.02
C MET A 117 -18.88 4.16 0.51
N LEU A 118 -18.77 3.62 1.73
CA LEU A 118 -19.79 2.71 2.27
C LEU A 118 -21.14 3.40 2.48
N GLY A 119 -21.13 4.70 2.78
CA GLY A 119 -22.32 5.52 2.96
C GLY A 119 -22.75 6.31 1.71
N MET A 120 -21.99 6.21 0.61
CA MET A 120 -22.19 7.02 -0.58
C MET A 120 -23.18 6.39 -1.56
N GLU A 121 -23.97 7.24 -2.20
CA GLU A 121 -24.75 6.88 -3.38
C GLU A 121 -23.82 6.51 -4.55
N PRO A 122 -24.24 5.62 -5.47
CA PRO A 122 -23.38 5.16 -6.57
C PRO A 122 -22.74 6.29 -7.39
N ALA A 123 -23.46 7.39 -7.62
CA ALA A 123 -22.95 8.53 -8.38
C ALA A 123 -21.75 9.21 -7.69
N GLU A 124 -21.78 9.35 -6.36
CA GLU A 124 -20.67 9.91 -5.58
C GLU A 124 -19.47 8.98 -5.60
N VAL A 125 -19.69 7.66 -5.52
CA VAL A 125 -18.61 6.68 -5.65
C VAL A 125 -17.94 6.75 -7.01
N TYR A 126 -18.72 6.91 -8.09
CA TYR A 126 -18.15 7.09 -9.43
C TYR A 126 -17.34 8.38 -9.52
N ARG A 127 -17.82 9.48 -8.93
CA ARG A 127 -17.08 10.74 -8.86
C ARG A 127 -15.75 10.57 -8.13
N LEU A 128 -15.75 9.93 -6.96
CA LEU A 128 -14.54 9.62 -6.20
C LEU A 128 -13.54 8.80 -7.00
N VAL A 129 -13.98 7.72 -7.64
CA VAL A 129 -13.08 6.85 -8.43
C VAL A 129 -12.55 7.57 -9.66
N THR A 130 -13.37 8.37 -10.36
CA THR A 130 -12.90 9.20 -11.47
C THR A 130 -11.87 10.25 -11.00
N SER A 131 -12.07 10.87 -9.83
CA SER A 131 -11.06 11.77 -9.26
C SER A 131 -9.75 11.05 -8.92
N ILE A 132 -9.81 9.83 -8.38
CA ILE A 132 -8.62 9.00 -8.16
C ILE A 132 -7.91 8.68 -9.49
N LEU A 133 -8.66 8.34 -10.55
CA LEU A 133 -8.07 8.14 -11.89
C LEU A 133 -7.42 9.43 -12.43
N GLY A 134 -7.96 10.60 -12.10
CA GLY A 134 -7.37 11.90 -12.39
C GLY A 134 -6.01 12.11 -11.71
N GLU A 135 -5.91 11.78 -10.42
CA GLU A 135 -4.64 11.80 -9.67
C GLU A 135 -3.62 10.82 -10.26
N LEU A 136 -4.07 9.60 -10.54
CA LEU A 136 -3.28 8.56 -11.19
C LEU A 136 -2.74 9.03 -12.55
N ALA A 137 -3.57 9.63 -13.40
CA ALA A 137 -3.17 10.09 -14.74
C ALA A 137 -1.99 11.09 -14.72
N LYS A 138 -1.79 11.86 -13.64
CA LYS A 138 -0.63 12.76 -13.49
C LYS A 138 0.68 12.00 -13.60
N LEU A 139 0.75 10.81 -13.01
CA LEU A 139 1.93 9.95 -13.01
C LEU A 139 2.25 9.44 -14.41
N TRP A 140 1.26 8.95 -15.17
CA TRP A 140 1.52 8.47 -16.53
C TRP A 140 1.85 9.60 -17.52
N ARG A 141 1.30 10.82 -17.32
CA ARG A 141 1.74 12.00 -18.08
C ARG A 141 3.18 12.40 -17.76
N PHE A 142 3.57 12.28 -16.49
CA PHE A 142 4.96 12.47 -16.10
C PHE A 142 5.87 11.45 -16.76
N ASN A 143 5.55 10.15 -16.68
CA ASN A 143 6.32 9.08 -17.32
C ASN A 143 6.41 9.27 -18.84
N ALA A 144 5.32 9.70 -19.51
CA ALA A 144 5.34 9.96 -20.95
C ALA A 144 6.24 11.14 -21.37
N SER A 145 6.63 12.01 -20.42
CA SER A 145 7.48 13.17 -20.67
C SER A 145 8.93 13.01 -20.17
N HIS A 146 9.26 11.86 -19.56
CA HIS A 146 10.59 11.56 -19.02
C HIS A 146 11.05 10.17 -19.49
N GLU A 147 12.24 10.10 -20.08
CA GLU A 147 12.80 8.82 -20.56
C GLU A 147 13.68 8.13 -19.51
N ASP A 148 14.22 8.90 -18.56
CA ASP A 148 15.21 8.48 -17.57
C ASP A 148 14.58 8.06 -16.23
N VAL A 149 13.34 8.48 -15.97
CA VAL A 149 12.62 8.18 -14.72
C VAL A 149 11.21 7.70 -15.03
N GLU A 150 10.86 6.55 -14.46
CA GLU A 150 9.51 5.99 -14.52
C GLU A 150 9.00 5.77 -13.08
N LEU A 151 7.81 6.28 -12.79
CA LEU A 151 7.11 6.08 -11.53
C LEU A 151 6.07 4.97 -11.67
N GLY A 152 5.88 4.21 -10.60
CA GLY A 152 4.72 3.33 -10.43
C GLY A 152 3.92 3.73 -9.19
N ILE A 153 2.71 3.18 -9.04
CA ILE A 153 1.89 3.47 -7.86
C ILE A 153 0.90 2.34 -7.58
N ASP A 154 0.69 2.04 -6.29
CA ASP A 154 -0.41 1.19 -5.86
C ASP A 154 -1.69 2.03 -5.72
N GLY A 155 -2.53 2.01 -6.76
CA GLY A 155 -3.75 2.81 -6.87
C GLY A 155 -4.96 2.30 -6.10
N GLN A 156 -4.83 1.29 -5.24
CA GLN A 156 -5.96 0.73 -4.48
C GLN A 156 -6.80 1.78 -3.74
N ILE A 157 -8.12 1.57 -3.67
CA ILE A 157 -9.05 2.53 -3.05
C ILE A 157 -8.77 2.78 -1.56
N SER A 158 -8.17 1.81 -0.85
CA SER A 158 -7.74 1.98 0.55
C SER A 158 -6.51 2.87 0.72
N ASN A 159 -5.80 3.22 -0.36
CA ASN A 159 -4.61 4.05 -0.35
C ASN A 159 -4.92 5.53 -0.59
N TRP A 160 -6.20 5.90 -0.65
CA TRP A 160 -6.67 7.27 -0.84
C TRP A 160 -7.51 7.74 0.34
N SER A 161 -7.40 9.02 0.69
CA SER A 161 -8.24 9.71 1.68
C SER A 161 -8.81 10.99 1.08
N VAL A 162 -10.06 11.30 1.43
CA VAL A 162 -10.78 12.50 0.96
C VAL A 162 -10.62 13.61 1.99
N VAL A 163 -10.08 14.75 1.58
CA VAL A 163 -10.01 15.95 2.42
C VAL A 163 -11.38 16.63 2.47
N GLY A 164 -11.81 17.08 3.65
CA GLY A 164 -13.06 17.84 3.79
C GLY A 164 -14.33 17.02 3.60
N LEU A 165 -14.29 15.70 3.84
CA LEU A 165 -15.49 14.87 3.84
C LEU A 165 -16.42 15.24 5.01
N GLU A 166 -17.65 15.63 4.73
CA GLU A 166 -18.66 16.00 5.74
C GLU A 166 -19.93 15.16 5.55
N ASP A 167 -20.40 14.51 6.63
CA ASP A 167 -21.62 13.68 6.64
C ASP A 167 -21.74 12.67 5.47
N GLY A 168 -20.60 12.11 5.05
CA GLY A 168 -20.52 11.13 3.97
C GLY A 168 -20.70 11.72 2.56
N ARG A 169 -20.64 13.04 2.42
CA ARG A 169 -20.71 13.75 1.14
C ARG A 169 -19.34 14.25 0.71
N LEU A 170 -19.03 14.04 -0.57
CA LEU A 170 -17.80 14.54 -1.16
C LEU A 170 -17.88 16.07 -1.33
N PRO A 171 -16.81 16.82 -1.03
CA PRO A 171 -16.75 18.26 -1.31
C PRO A 171 -16.84 18.52 -2.82
N ASP A 172 -17.34 19.69 -3.22
CA ASP A 172 -17.48 20.05 -4.64
C ASP A 172 -16.12 19.98 -5.39
N GLU A 173 -15.07 20.50 -4.76
CA GLU A 173 -13.68 20.32 -5.18
C GLU A 173 -13.06 19.19 -4.38
N LEU A 174 -12.78 18.06 -5.04
CA LEU A 174 -12.16 16.91 -4.39
C LEU A 174 -10.66 17.10 -4.30
N GLU A 175 -10.16 17.14 -3.06
CA GLU A 175 -8.76 16.97 -2.76
C GLU A 175 -8.53 15.58 -2.16
N LEU A 176 -7.51 14.88 -2.67
CA LEU A 176 -7.18 13.51 -2.32
C LEU A 176 -5.77 13.44 -1.74
N LEU A 177 -5.61 12.60 -0.72
CA LEU A 177 -4.31 12.28 -0.12
C LEU A 177 -3.95 10.82 -0.41
N TYR A 178 -2.76 10.58 -0.97
CA TYR A 178 -2.21 9.26 -1.18
C TYR A 178 -1.44 8.76 0.04
N LEU A 179 -1.71 7.52 0.48
CA LEU A 179 -1.25 7.00 1.77
C LEU A 179 -0.12 5.97 1.67
N ASP A 180 -0.08 5.14 0.62
CA ASP A 180 0.87 4.01 0.57
C ASP A 180 2.20 4.36 -0.11
N THR A 181 3.05 5.10 0.59
CA THR A 181 4.39 5.46 0.10
C THR A 181 5.47 4.46 0.50
N SER A 182 5.08 3.33 1.11
CA SER A 182 6.04 2.39 1.72
C SER A 182 6.80 1.51 0.74
N THR A 183 6.27 1.38 -0.47
CA THR A 183 6.87 0.65 -1.58
C THR A 183 7.20 1.67 -2.67
N PRO A 184 8.39 2.30 -2.63
CA PRO A 184 8.75 3.31 -3.62
C PRO A 184 8.96 2.67 -4.98
N PHE A 185 7.96 2.77 -5.86
CA PHE A 185 8.03 2.30 -7.24
C PHE A 185 8.70 3.37 -8.10
N VAL A 186 10.01 3.23 -8.27
CA VAL A 186 10.82 4.10 -9.11
C VAL A 186 11.74 3.24 -9.95
N ARG A 187 11.72 3.47 -11.25
CA ARG A 187 12.76 2.98 -12.16
C ARG A 187 13.57 4.14 -12.70
N LEU A 188 14.88 3.93 -12.73
CA LEU A 188 15.82 4.83 -13.40
C LEU A 188 16.42 4.06 -14.58
N ASP A 189 16.34 4.64 -15.78
CA ASP A 189 16.78 3.99 -17.03
C ASP A 189 16.23 2.55 -17.18
N GLY A 190 14.97 2.34 -16.78
CA GLY A 190 14.29 1.03 -16.80
C GLY A 190 14.69 0.05 -15.69
N ALA A 191 15.61 0.42 -14.79
CA ALA A 191 16.02 -0.43 -13.67
C ALA A 191 15.28 -0.07 -12.38
N GLU A 192 14.63 -1.05 -11.75
CA GLU A 192 13.94 -0.92 -10.47
C GLU A 192 14.91 -0.52 -9.35
N GLN A 193 14.59 0.54 -8.60
CA GLN A 193 15.45 1.05 -7.52
C GLN A 193 15.21 0.33 -6.19
N LEU A 194 14.02 -0.24 -6.00
CA LEU A 194 13.66 -1.02 -4.83
C LEU A 194 14.01 -2.49 -5.04
N ASP A 195 14.78 -3.08 -4.12
CA ASP A 195 15.04 -4.52 -4.16
C ASP A 195 13.75 -5.32 -3.84
N PRO A 196 13.16 -6.04 -4.81
CA PRO A 196 11.91 -6.76 -4.58
C PRO A 196 12.06 -7.92 -3.59
N GLU A 197 13.29 -8.41 -3.36
CA GLU A 197 13.57 -9.49 -2.42
C GLU A 197 13.24 -9.12 -0.97
N LEU A 198 13.27 -7.82 -0.64
CA LEU A 198 12.92 -7.33 0.68
C LEU A 198 11.51 -7.79 1.11
N PHE A 199 10.56 -7.81 0.17
CA PHE A 199 9.18 -8.25 0.46
C PHE A 199 9.03 -9.78 0.49
N LEU A 200 9.90 -10.52 -0.21
CA LEU A 200 9.90 -11.98 -0.18
C LEU A 200 10.43 -12.55 1.14
N ARG A 201 11.23 -11.79 1.90
CA ARG A 201 11.73 -12.19 3.22
C ARG A 201 10.65 -12.49 4.25
N SER A 202 9.40 -12.09 4.02
CA SER A 202 8.28 -12.43 4.91
C SER A 202 7.70 -13.83 4.65
N ALA A 203 8.04 -14.47 3.54
CA ALA A 203 7.67 -15.84 3.19
C ALA A 203 8.69 -16.87 3.74
N PRO A 204 8.29 -18.15 3.90
CA PRO A 204 9.24 -19.21 4.28
C PRO A 204 10.35 -19.35 3.24
N SER A 205 11.61 -19.42 3.69
CA SER A 205 12.80 -19.41 2.81
C SER A 205 12.79 -20.51 1.73
N PHE A 206 12.24 -21.69 2.05
CA PHE A 206 12.14 -22.81 1.12
C PHE A 206 11.05 -22.66 0.04
N LEU A 207 10.17 -21.65 0.15
CA LEU A 207 9.14 -21.31 -0.84
C LEU A 207 9.44 -20.04 -1.62
N ILE A 208 10.47 -19.26 -1.22
CA ILE A 208 10.82 -17.99 -1.88
C ILE A 208 11.04 -18.18 -3.38
N TRP A 209 11.72 -19.24 -3.80
CA TRP A 209 11.97 -19.52 -5.23
C TRP A 209 10.68 -19.77 -6.02
N ILE A 210 9.65 -20.37 -5.39
CA ILE A 210 8.34 -20.60 -6.01
C ILE A 210 7.61 -19.26 -6.16
N VAL A 211 7.61 -18.44 -5.11
CA VAL A 211 6.98 -17.11 -5.15
C VAL A 211 7.65 -16.21 -6.17
N ARG A 212 8.99 -16.25 -6.22
CA ARG A 212 9.79 -15.52 -7.20
C ARG A 212 9.42 -15.91 -8.63
N ALA A 213 9.43 -17.22 -8.92
CA ALA A 213 9.21 -17.72 -10.27
C ALA A 213 7.77 -17.53 -10.77
N LEU A 214 6.79 -17.48 -9.86
CA LEU A 214 5.38 -17.45 -10.24
C LEU A 214 4.73 -16.06 -10.15
N PHE A 215 5.27 -15.13 -9.34
CA PHE A 215 4.53 -13.92 -8.99
C PHE A 215 5.35 -12.62 -8.92
N LEU A 216 6.68 -12.67 -8.74
CA LEU A 216 7.43 -11.46 -8.38
C LEU A 216 7.45 -10.42 -9.50
N GLU A 217 7.73 -10.84 -10.73
CA GLU A 217 7.80 -9.94 -11.88
C GLU A 217 6.42 -9.33 -12.19
N ASP A 218 5.39 -10.16 -12.32
CA ASP A 218 4.02 -9.71 -12.61
C ASP A 218 3.48 -8.77 -11.50
N VAL A 219 3.75 -9.09 -10.23
CA VAL A 219 3.30 -8.24 -9.11
C VAL A 219 4.04 -6.91 -9.08
N MET A 220 5.34 -6.85 -9.40
CA MET A 220 6.10 -5.59 -9.35
C MET A 220 5.87 -4.71 -10.58
N THR A 221 5.61 -5.31 -11.74
CA THR A 221 5.47 -4.58 -13.01
C THR A 221 4.11 -3.93 -13.18
N ARG A 222 3.03 -4.54 -12.65
CA ARG A 222 1.65 -4.02 -12.81
C ARG A 222 1.43 -2.61 -12.27
N TYR A 223 2.25 -2.15 -11.32
CA TYR A 223 2.15 -0.80 -10.74
C TYR A 223 2.63 0.32 -11.67
N TYR A 224 3.29 -0.04 -12.78
CA TYR A 224 3.75 0.89 -13.81
C TYR A 224 2.79 0.98 -15.01
N ASP A 225 1.76 0.12 -15.07
CA ASP A 225 0.78 0.06 -16.15
C ASP A 225 -0.54 0.71 -15.73
N PHE A 226 -0.96 1.78 -16.41
CA PHE A 226 -2.16 2.53 -16.02
C PHE A 226 -3.43 1.68 -16.13
N HIS A 227 -3.51 0.87 -17.17
CA HIS A 227 -4.64 0.00 -17.40
C HIS A 227 -4.76 -1.00 -16.23
N LEU A 228 -3.66 -1.66 -15.86
CA LEU A 228 -3.65 -2.62 -14.75
C LEU A 228 -3.92 -1.97 -13.39
N VAL A 229 -3.39 -0.76 -13.13
CA VAL A 229 -3.68 -0.03 -11.88
C VAL A 229 -5.16 0.36 -11.80
N ALA A 230 -5.76 0.80 -12.91
CA ALA A 230 -7.20 1.09 -12.96
C ALA A 230 -8.06 -0.17 -12.80
N VAL A 231 -7.62 -1.29 -13.38
CA VAL A 231 -8.25 -2.60 -13.19
C VAL A 231 -8.23 -3.00 -11.72
N ASP A 232 -7.10 -2.88 -11.02
CA ASP A 232 -7.00 -3.21 -9.59
C ASP A 232 -7.87 -2.29 -8.71
N LEU A 233 -7.82 -0.97 -8.97
CA LEU A 233 -8.66 0.02 -8.29
C LEU A 233 -10.14 -0.36 -8.35
N ILE A 234 -10.65 -0.78 -9.52
CA ILE A 234 -12.05 -1.20 -9.65
C ILE A 234 -12.26 -2.61 -9.06
N ALA A 235 -11.29 -3.52 -9.21
CA ALA A 235 -11.37 -4.87 -8.65
C ALA A 235 -11.48 -4.88 -7.11
N ASN A 236 -10.94 -3.84 -6.45
CA ASN A 236 -11.11 -3.64 -5.02
C ASN A 236 -12.58 -3.64 -4.59
N PHE A 237 -13.54 -3.23 -5.43
CA PHE A 237 -14.96 -3.24 -5.05
C PHE A 237 -15.52 -4.64 -4.81
N TYR A 238 -14.88 -5.71 -5.32
CA TYR A 238 -15.18 -7.06 -4.87
C TYR A 238 -14.76 -7.29 -3.41
N LYS A 239 -13.54 -6.86 -3.05
CA LYS A 239 -12.98 -6.97 -1.68
C LYS A 239 -13.75 -6.13 -0.67
N GLU A 240 -14.25 -4.98 -1.08
CA GLU A 240 -15.06 -4.06 -0.28
C GLU A 240 -16.56 -4.42 -0.27
N GLN A 241 -16.95 -5.59 -0.82
CA GLN A 241 -18.33 -6.11 -0.84
C GLN A 241 -19.35 -5.20 -1.54
N ARG A 242 -18.93 -4.52 -2.61
CA ARG A 242 -19.78 -3.66 -3.48
C ARG A 242 -19.72 -4.08 -4.97
N PRO A 243 -19.87 -5.38 -5.31
CA PRO A 243 -19.75 -5.85 -6.70
C PRO A 243 -20.80 -5.27 -7.65
N GLU A 244 -21.92 -4.76 -7.12
CA GLU A 244 -22.97 -4.11 -7.89
C GLU A 244 -22.53 -2.79 -8.54
N LEU A 245 -21.47 -2.16 -8.03
CA LEU A 245 -20.94 -0.90 -8.59
C LEU A 245 -20.00 -1.11 -9.78
N ILE A 246 -19.47 -2.33 -9.97
CA ILE A 246 -18.43 -2.62 -10.97
C ILE A 246 -18.85 -2.16 -12.37
N GLY A 247 -20.08 -2.49 -12.80
CA GLY A 247 -20.55 -2.11 -14.14
C GLY A 247 -20.67 -0.60 -14.35
N GLY A 248 -20.97 0.17 -13.30
CA GLY A 248 -20.97 1.63 -13.36
C GLY A 248 -19.56 2.22 -13.35
N LEU A 249 -18.67 1.65 -12.53
CA LEU A 249 -17.27 2.06 -12.42
C LEU A 249 -16.50 1.84 -13.73
N VAL A 250 -16.70 0.70 -14.39
CA VAL A 250 -16.10 0.43 -15.71
C VAL A 250 -16.56 1.47 -16.74
N LYS A 251 -17.84 1.86 -16.74
CA LYS A 251 -18.34 2.91 -17.64
C LYS A 251 -17.75 4.27 -17.33
N ALA A 252 -17.64 4.62 -16.05
CA ALA A 252 -17.04 5.89 -15.61
C ALA A 252 -15.56 5.97 -15.98
N ALA A 253 -14.78 4.91 -15.72
CA ALA A 253 -13.37 4.82 -16.07
C ALA A 253 -13.15 4.89 -17.59
N ASN A 254 -13.94 4.14 -18.38
CA ASN A 254 -13.84 4.22 -19.84
C ASN A 254 -14.20 5.61 -20.38
N SER A 255 -15.19 6.27 -19.78
CA SER A 255 -15.55 7.64 -20.14
C SER A 255 -14.39 8.61 -19.85
N PHE A 256 -13.74 8.45 -18.70
CA PHE A 256 -12.53 9.20 -18.33
C PHE A 256 -11.39 8.96 -19.32
N PHE A 257 -11.08 7.70 -19.67
CA PHE A 257 -10.04 7.37 -20.65
C PHE A 257 -10.31 7.91 -22.05
N THR A 258 -11.57 7.94 -22.50
CA THR A 258 -11.90 8.54 -23.81
C THR A 258 -12.03 10.07 -23.79
N GLY A 259 -12.06 10.68 -22.60
CA GLY A 259 -12.26 12.11 -22.40
C GLY A 259 -11.02 12.76 -21.79
N GLU A 260 -11.02 12.89 -20.46
CA GLU A 260 -9.99 13.60 -19.69
C GLU A 260 -8.58 13.01 -19.81
N ALA A 261 -8.46 11.72 -20.11
CA ALA A 261 -7.18 11.02 -20.26
C ALA A 261 -6.98 10.42 -21.67
N ALA A 262 -7.64 10.99 -22.68
CA ALA A 262 -7.51 10.52 -24.07
C ALA A 262 -6.08 10.62 -24.61
N ASP A 263 -5.26 11.52 -24.07
CA ASP A 263 -3.84 11.67 -24.39
C ASP A 263 -2.98 10.47 -23.98
N LEU A 264 -3.45 9.65 -23.04
CA LEU A 264 -2.72 8.49 -22.52
C LEU A 264 -3.03 7.18 -23.26
N ASP A 265 -3.95 7.19 -24.24
CA ASP A 265 -4.32 6.06 -25.10
C ASP A 265 -4.57 4.73 -24.36
N VAL A 266 -5.23 4.81 -23.19
CA VAL A 266 -5.48 3.64 -22.34
C VAL A 266 -6.60 2.79 -22.95
N ALA A 267 -6.33 1.49 -23.09
CA ALA A 267 -7.32 0.54 -23.60
C ALA A 267 -8.57 0.49 -22.70
N PRO A 268 -9.79 0.41 -23.28
CA PRO A 268 -11.02 0.31 -22.50
C PRO A 268 -11.05 -0.92 -21.60
N LEU A 269 -11.52 -0.73 -20.37
CA LEU A 269 -11.70 -1.78 -19.36
C LEU A 269 -12.96 -2.59 -19.64
N THR A 270 -12.95 -3.86 -19.21
CA THR A 270 -14.15 -4.71 -19.24
C THR A 270 -14.48 -5.34 -17.89
N GLU A 271 -15.75 -5.53 -17.56
CA GLU A 271 -16.14 -6.20 -16.31
C GLU A 271 -15.56 -7.63 -16.20
N LYS A 272 -15.38 -8.31 -17.34
CA LYS A 272 -14.79 -9.65 -17.39
C LYS A 272 -13.34 -9.63 -16.91
N GLU A 273 -12.58 -8.65 -17.36
CA GLU A 273 -11.19 -8.41 -16.97
C GLU A 273 -11.08 -8.08 -15.48
N ILE A 274 -11.87 -7.12 -14.98
CA ILE A 274 -11.92 -6.78 -13.54
C ILE A 274 -12.16 -8.03 -12.69
N ARG A 275 -13.12 -8.87 -13.09
CA ARG A 275 -13.46 -10.11 -12.37
C ARG A 275 -12.34 -11.14 -12.46
N SER A 276 -11.68 -11.27 -13.61
CA SER A 276 -10.58 -12.21 -13.81
C SER A 276 -9.40 -11.82 -12.91
N TYR A 277 -9.03 -10.54 -12.95
CA TYR A 277 -7.99 -9.96 -12.13
C TYR A 277 -8.25 -10.21 -10.64
N TYR A 278 -9.45 -9.85 -10.14
CA TYR A 278 -9.77 -10.05 -8.72
C TYR A 278 -9.62 -11.51 -8.27
N ARG A 279 -10.02 -12.47 -9.11
CA ARG A 279 -9.93 -13.90 -8.77
C ARG A 279 -8.49 -14.36 -8.66
N GLU A 280 -7.64 -13.90 -9.57
CA GLU A 280 -6.22 -14.21 -9.59
C GLU A 280 -5.51 -13.56 -8.40
N ASP A 281 -5.69 -12.26 -8.21
CA ASP A 281 -5.10 -11.51 -7.11
C ASP A 281 -5.54 -12.08 -5.73
N ALA A 282 -6.83 -12.38 -5.57
CA ALA A 282 -7.32 -13.05 -4.36
C ALA A 282 -6.67 -14.45 -4.18
N LEU A 283 -6.41 -15.20 -5.23
CA LEU A 283 -5.72 -16.48 -5.11
C LEU A 283 -4.28 -16.29 -4.63
N ILE A 284 -3.53 -15.37 -5.26
CA ILE A 284 -2.13 -15.05 -4.95
C ILE A 284 -2.00 -14.67 -3.47
N TRP A 285 -2.77 -13.69 -3.02
CA TRP A 285 -2.66 -13.21 -1.65
C TRP A 285 -3.14 -14.20 -0.61
N ARG A 286 -4.10 -15.08 -0.95
CA ARG A 286 -4.52 -16.16 -0.05
C ARG A 286 -3.39 -17.17 0.13
N LEU A 287 -2.72 -17.53 -0.96
CA LEU A 287 -1.58 -18.44 -0.94
C LEU A 287 -0.42 -17.82 -0.15
N TYR A 288 -0.08 -16.56 -0.44
CA TYR A 288 0.98 -15.82 0.26
C TYR A 288 0.73 -15.73 1.77
N LEU A 289 -0.47 -15.32 2.20
CA LEU A 289 -0.81 -15.28 3.62
C LEU A 289 -0.79 -16.67 4.27
N GLY A 290 -1.22 -17.70 3.54
CA GLY A 290 -1.13 -19.10 3.98
C GLY A 290 0.33 -19.52 4.26
N MET A 291 1.24 -19.19 3.34
CA MET A 291 2.68 -19.44 3.49
C MET A 291 3.27 -18.67 4.68
N ARG A 292 2.93 -17.39 4.88
CA ARG A 292 3.38 -16.60 6.05
C ARG A 292 2.90 -17.20 7.37
N ARG A 293 1.65 -17.68 7.43
CA ARG A 293 1.11 -18.36 8.62
C ARG A 293 1.83 -19.68 8.90
N LEU A 294 2.17 -20.44 7.85
CA LEU A 294 2.97 -21.66 7.98
C LEU A 294 4.38 -21.34 8.50
N ASP A 295 5.05 -20.31 7.95
CA ASP A 295 6.37 -19.87 8.44
C ASP A 295 6.32 -19.52 9.92
N ARG A 296 5.31 -18.73 10.33
CA ARG A 296 5.10 -18.41 11.75
C ARG A 296 4.95 -19.65 12.61
N PHE A 297 4.17 -20.65 12.16
CA PHE A 297 4.01 -21.90 12.88
C PHE A 297 5.34 -22.67 12.99
N LEU A 298 6.08 -22.84 11.89
CA LEU A 298 7.36 -23.54 11.89
C LEU A 298 8.39 -22.85 12.78
N ARG A 299 8.48 -21.52 12.71
CA ARG A 299 9.38 -20.73 13.55
C ARG A 299 9.01 -20.83 15.02
N THR A 300 7.76 -20.57 15.38
CA THR A 300 7.35 -20.45 16.79
C THR A 300 7.05 -21.79 17.48
N LYS A 301 6.60 -22.82 16.75
CA LYS A 301 6.16 -24.12 17.31
C LYS A 301 7.10 -25.29 17.04
N VAL A 302 7.90 -25.24 15.98
CA VAL A 302 8.82 -26.35 15.62
C VAL A 302 10.25 -26.01 15.97
N THR A 303 10.74 -24.84 15.55
CA THR A 303 12.14 -24.43 15.76
C THR A 303 12.33 -23.52 16.97
N HIS A 304 11.24 -23.11 17.63
CA HIS A 304 11.21 -22.19 18.78
C HIS A 304 11.98 -20.88 18.56
N LYS A 305 12.05 -20.42 17.31
CA LYS A 305 12.62 -19.13 16.92
C LYS A 305 11.57 -18.02 16.98
N GLY A 306 12.03 -16.79 17.17
CA GLY A 306 11.18 -15.59 17.06
C GLY A 306 10.57 -15.42 15.67
N TYR A 307 9.44 -14.73 15.61
CA TYR A 307 8.77 -14.34 14.37
C TYR A 307 8.54 -12.84 14.36
N ARG A 308 9.15 -12.13 13.40
CA ARG A 308 9.20 -10.66 13.40
C ARG A 308 8.03 -9.96 12.71
N TYR A 309 7.16 -10.68 12.00
CA TYR A 309 6.09 -10.09 11.21
C TYR A 309 4.75 -10.11 11.95
N ILE A 310 4.02 -9.00 11.86
CA ILE A 310 2.61 -8.93 12.23
C ILE A 310 1.82 -9.43 11.02
N LEU A 311 0.92 -10.40 11.23
CA LEU A 311 0.13 -10.99 10.15
C LEU A 311 -1.33 -10.58 10.27
N PRO A 312 -2.02 -10.34 9.13
CA PRO A 312 -3.43 -10.05 9.14
C PRO A 312 -4.25 -11.19 9.75
N GLY A 313 -5.29 -10.78 10.47
CA GLY A 313 -6.32 -11.64 11.05
C GLY A 313 -7.20 -12.29 9.98
N LYS A 314 -8.47 -12.56 10.31
CA LYS A 314 -9.42 -13.08 9.33
C LYS A 314 -9.84 -11.95 8.39
N ILE A 315 -9.52 -12.08 7.11
CA ILE A 315 -9.95 -11.18 6.04
C ILE A 315 -11.27 -11.70 5.49
N ARG A 316 -12.30 -10.85 5.40
CA ARG A 316 -13.50 -11.14 4.60
C ARG A 316 -13.21 -10.75 3.16
N ARG A 317 -13.39 -11.67 2.23
CA ARG A 317 -13.18 -11.50 0.78
C ARG A 317 -14.43 -11.93 0.03
#